data_AF-A0AA39NPN1-F1
#
_entry.id   AF-A0AA39NPN1-F1
#
_cell.length_a   1.000
_cell.length_b   1.000
_cell.length_c   1.000
_cell.angle_alpha   90.00
_cell.angle_beta   90.00
_cell.angle_gamma   90.00
#
_symmetry.space_group_name_H-M   'P 1'
#
loop_
_entity.id
_entity.type
_entity.pdbx_description
1 polymer ?
#
loop_
_entity_poly.entity_id
_entity_poly.type
_entity_poly.pdbx_seq_one_letter_code
_entity_poly.pdbx_strand_id
1 'polypeptide(L)'
;MVLQGIVNAAQNFYILTWDVGLSIFNLLTPNLKPGHVIPEGHPGAGGSWPEYIAPKEGDSRCSCPALNALANHGILPHDGKGIPLQELTRVVRATYNFSPSFCYFVPLFCARMLGKDYNQDVVDLSELDLHNGIEHDASLTRQDLYHEPNQATPHLPYIEELLASPSGKAADGSALLTADDLARFSAKRRTEAASSNPEFSLDFGHKLFGSSNSSTMLTIMGGRVKDLESFLVEERIPDGWESRILSRKGLTFQAFNKTVFKVEWKTKKLTDKAKKEQ
;
A
#
# COMPACT_ATOMS: atom_id res chain seq x y z
N MET A 1 -19.89 -20.37 -11.23
CA MET A 1 -18.64 -19.71 -11.67
C MET A 1 -18.88 -18.57 -12.65
N VAL A 2 -19.59 -18.79 -13.78
CA VAL A 2 -19.84 -17.74 -14.81
C VAL A 2 -20.63 -16.54 -14.26
N LEU A 3 -21.73 -16.78 -13.53
CA LEU A 3 -22.53 -15.70 -12.95
C LEU A 3 -21.73 -14.83 -11.96
N GLN A 4 -20.93 -15.46 -11.09
CA GLN A 4 -20.06 -14.74 -10.16
C GLN A 4 -19.03 -13.87 -10.89
N GLY A 5 -18.44 -14.37 -11.98
CA GLY A 5 -17.54 -13.60 -12.83
C GLY A 5 -18.20 -12.35 -13.43
N ILE A 6 -19.44 -12.50 -13.92
CA ILE A 6 -20.24 -11.39 -14.47
C ILE A 6 -20.57 -10.36 -13.37
N VAL A 7 -21.00 -10.82 -12.20
CA VAL A 7 -21.30 -9.95 -11.05
C VAL A 7 -20.05 -9.18 -10.61
N ASN A 8 -18.92 -9.86 -10.49
CA ASN A 8 -17.64 -9.23 -10.14
C ASN A 8 -17.24 -8.16 -11.17
N ALA A 9 -17.38 -8.46 -12.47
CA ALA A 9 -17.08 -7.53 -13.55
C ALA A 9 -18.00 -6.29 -13.52
N ALA A 10 -19.31 -6.49 -13.34
CA ALA A 10 -20.27 -5.40 -13.23
C ALA A 10 -20.00 -4.51 -12.00
N GLN A 11 -19.68 -5.11 -10.86
CA GLN A 11 -19.34 -4.38 -9.64
C GLN A 11 -18.03 -3.59 -9.82
N ASN A 12 -17.01 -4.17 -10.44
CA ASN A 12 -15.77 -3.47 -10.75
C ASN A 12 -16.01 -2.29 -11.70
N PHE A 13 -16.83 -2.48 -12.74
CA PHE A 13 -17.21 -1.41 -13.66
C PHE A 13 -17.93 -0.26 -12.96
N TYR A 14 -18.86 -0.58 -12.06
CA TYR A 14 -19.54 0.41 -11.21
C TYR A 14 -18.54 1.19 -10.34
N ILE A 15 -17.61 0.49 -9.66
CA ILE A 15 -16.60 1.12 -8.81
C ILE A 15 -15.71 2.07 -9.62
N LEU A 16 -15.25 1.66 -10.80
CA LEU A 16 -14.43 2.51 -11.67
C LEU A 16 -15.20 3.74 -12.18
N THR A 17 -16.48 3.56 -12.50
CA THR A 17 -17.36 4.68 -12.90
C THR A 17 -17.57 5.66 -11.74
N TRP A 18 -17.78 5.14 -10.52
CA TRP A 18 -17.84 5.95 -9.31
C TRP A 18 -16.54 6.72 -9.06
N ASP A 19 -15.38 6.08 -9.24
CA ASP A 19 -14.07 6.71 -9.10
C ASP A 19 -13.84 7.84 -10.11
N VAL A 20 -14.36 7.72 -11.33
CA VAL A 20 -14.37 8.81 -12.32
C VAL A 20 -15.13 10.02 -11.77
N GLY A 21 -16.33 9.81 -11.22
CA GLY A 21 -17.12 10.87 -10.61
C GLY A 21 -16.40 11.54 -9.44
N LEU A 22 -15.74 10.76 -8.59
CA LEU A 22 -14.92 11.29 -7.48
C LEU A 22 -13.71 12.09 -7.98
N SER A 23 -13.09 11.65 -9.07
CA SER A 23 -11.96 12.34 -9.71
C SER A 23 -12.39 13.68 -10.28
N ILE A 24 -13.53 13.75 -10.96
CA ILE A 24 -14.12 15.00 -11.46
C ILE A 24 -14.47 15.92 -10.28
N PHE A 25 -15.10 15.39 -9.22
CA PHE A 25 -15.41 16.18 -8.03
C PHE A 25 -14.15 16.77 -7.38
N ASN A 26 -13.06 16.01 -7.30
CA ASN A 26 -11.78 16.51 -6.81
C ASN A 26 -11.22 17.66 -7.65
N LEU A 27 -11.38 17.61 -8.99
CA LEU A 27 -10.96 18.70 -9.88
C LEU A 27 -11.80 19.98 -9.69
N LEU A 28 -13.07 19.82 -9.32
CA LEU A 28 -14.02 20.91 -9.16
C LEU A 28 -14.09 21.49 -7.74
N THR A 29 -13.40 20.89 -6.77
CA THR A 29 -13.46 21.33 -5.37
C THR A 29 -12.08 21.68 -4.82
N PRO A 30 -12.00 22.63 -3.89
CA PRO A 30 -10.73 22.96 -3.27
C PRO A 30 -10.25 21.80 -2.40
N ASN A 31 -8.92 21.61 -2.41
CA ASN A 31 -8.20 20.70 -1.54
C ASN A 31 -8.50 20.98 -0.06
N LEU A 32 -8.34 19.94 0.76
CA LEU A 32 -8.24 20.03 2.20
C LEU A 32 -7.03 20.90 2.58
N LYS A 33 -7.13 21.58 3.71
CA LYS A 33 -6.02 22.34 4.26
C LYS A 33 -5.03 21.35 4.92
N PRO A 34 -3.72 21.58 4.80
CA PRO A 34 -2.75 20.89 5.65
C PRO A 34 -3.13 21.00 7.13
N GLY A 35 -2.85 19.94 7.90
CA GLY A 35 -3.26 19.74 9.29
C GLY A 35 -4.72 19.27 9.47
N HIS A 36 -5.49 19.16 8.38
CA HIS A 36 -6.93 18.83 8.41
C HIS A 36 -7.27 17.70 7.43
N VAL A 37 -6.28 16.88 7.04
CA VAL A 37 -6.52 15.72 6.16
C VAL A 37 -7.24 14.61 6.91
N ILE A 38 -6.80 14.32 8.14
CA ILE A 38 -7.49 13.41 9.05
C ILE A 38 -8.70 14.17 9.64
N PRO A 39 -9.93 13.61 9.57
CA PRO A 39 -11.11 14.31 10.09
C PRO A 39 -11.06 14.51 11.60
N GLU A 40 -11.63 15.60 12.10
CA GLU A 40 -11.76 15.85 13.54
C GLU A 40 -12.42 14.66 14.27
N GLY A 41 -11.95 14.38 15.48
CA GLY A 41 -12.41 13.26 16.29
C GLY A 41 -11.89 11.88 15.87
N HIS A 42 -11.10 11.77 14.80
CA HIS A 42 -10.44 10.52 14.43
C HIS A 42 -9.01 10.44 14.99
N PRO A 43 -8.49 9.23 15.25
CA PRO A 43 -7.07 9.02 15.57
C PRO A 43 -6.16 9.67 14.51
N GLY A 44 -5.19 10.47 14.93
CA GLY A 44 -4.30 11.22 14.03
C GLY A 44 -4.77 12.62 13.66
N ALA A 45 -5.97 13.05 14.08
CA ALA A 45 -6.42 14.43 13.85
C ALA A 45 -5.41 15.43 14.44
N GLY A 46 -5.02 16.44 13.65
CA GLY A 46 -3.97 17.38 14.02
C GLY A 46 -2.56 16.77 14.16
N GLY A 47 -2.34 15.56 13.63
CA GLY A 47 -1.07 14.83 13.73
C GLY A 47 -0.87 14.11 15.08
N SER A 48 -1.92 14.04 15.91
CA SER A 48 -1.88 13.36 17.21
C SER A 48 -2.32 11.91 17.07
N TRP A 49 -1.35 11.01 16.96
CA TRP A 49 -1.58 9.56 16.85
C TRP A 49 -1.74 8.90 18.22
N PRO A 50 -2.54 7.82 18.33
CA PRO A 50 -2.49 6.98 19.53
C PRO A 50 -1.08 6.46 19.80
N GLU A 51 -0.80 6.06 21.04
CA GLU A 51 0.50 5.51 21.40
C GLU A 51 0.85 4.28 20.54
N TYR A 52 2.07 4.24 20.04
CA TYR A 52 2.60 3.08 19.35
C TYR A 52 2.94 1.97 20.36
N ILE A 53 2.44 0.78 20.09
CA ILE A 53 2.81 -0.44 20.80
C ILE A 53 3.30 -1.44 19.74
N ALA A 54 4.53 -1.93 19.91
CA ALA A 54 5.07 -2.98 19.04
C ALA A 54 4.22 -4.26 19.12
N PRO A 55 4.07 -5.02 18.02
CA PRO A 55 3.32 -6.28 18.04
C PRO A 55 3.95 -7.27 19.01
N LYS A 56 3.10 -8.05 19.68
CA LYS A 56 3.50 -9.09 20.62
C LYS A 56 3.42 -10.46 19.97
N GLU A 57 4.02 -11.45 20.63
CA GLU A 57 3.86 -12.84 20.21
C GLU A 57 2.37 -13.23 20.18
N GLY A 58 1.93 -13.80 19.06
CA GLY A 58 0.55 -14.18 18.83
C GLY A 58 -0.32 -13.11 18.17
N ASP A 59 0.15 -11.86 18.05
CA ASP A 59 -0.54 -10.84 17.27
C ASP A 59 -0.43 -11.14 15.77
N SER A 60 -1.51 -10.90 15.03
CA SER A 60 -1.58 -11.07 13.58
C SER A 60 -1.13 -9.79 12.88
N ARG A 61 -0.22 -9.94 11.92
CA ARG A 61 0.31 -8.87 11.05
C ARG A 61 0.44 -9.41 9.63
N CYS A 62 0.63 -8.53 8.65
CA CYS A 62 0.75 -8.91 7.24
C CYS A 62 1.90 -8.21 6.50
N SER A 63 2.04 -8.49 5.21
CA SER A 63 3.00 -7.83 4.32
C SER A 63 2.74 -6.34 4.08
N CYS A 64 1.58 -5.81 4.51
CA CYS A 64 1.22 -4.39 4.33
C CYS A 64 1.62 -3.54 5.55
N PRO A 65 2.68 -2.71 5.45
CA PRO A 65 3.12 -1.87 6.58
C PRO A 65 2.04 -0.86 7.03
N ALA A 66 1.18 -0.42 6.11
CA ALA A 66 0.10 0.50 6.42
C ALA A 66 -0.97 -0.10 7.33
N LEU A 67 -1.31 -1.38 7.16
CA LEU A 67 -2.29 -2.04 8.03
C LEU A 67 -1.68 -2.42 9.38
N ASN A 68 -0.43 -2.88 9.36
CA ASN A 68 0.31 -3.18 10.58
C ASN A 68 0.47 -1.94 11.46
N ALA A 69 0.76 -0.78 10.87
CA ALA A 69 0.83 0.48 11.60
C ALA A 69 -0.51 0.84 12.27
N LEU A 70 -1.64 0.64 11.57
CA LEU A 70 -2.95 0.87 12.19
C LEU A 70 -3.20 -0.05 13.40
N ALA A 71 -2.77 -1.31 13.35
CA ALA A 71 -2.87 -2.23 14.50
C ALA A 71 -1.89 -1.88 15.62
N ASN A 72 -0.65 -1.49 15.30
CA ASN A 72 0.36 -1.06 16.27
C ASN A 72 -0.06 0.21 17.03
N HIS A 73 -0.86 1.08 16.40
CA HIS A 73 -1.47 2.25 17.04
C HIS A 73 -2.87 1.98 17.63
N GLY A 74 -3.36 0.73 17.64
CA GLY A 74 -4.68 0.40 18.17
C GLY A 74 -5.86 1.05 17.42
N ILE A 75 -5.63 1.52 16.19
CA ILE A 75 -6.68 2.05 15.29
C ILE A 75 -7.46 0.88 14.68
N LEU A 76 -6.76 -0.21 14.39
CA LEU A 76 -7.33 -1.54 14.24
C LEU A 76 -7.18 -2.30 15.57
N PRO A 77 -7.92 -3.42 15.78
CA PRO A 77 -7.61 -4.35 16.87
C PRO A 77 -6.11 -4.62 16.94
N HIS A 78 -5.51 -4.37 18.11
CA HIS A 78 -4.05 -4.41 18.25
C HIS A 78 -3.48 -5.82 18.02
N ASP A 79 -4.25 -6.84 18.39
CA ASP A 79 -3.94 -8.24 18.10
C ASP A 79 -4.07 -8.57 16.61
N GLY A 80 -4.57 -7.66 15.78
CA GLY A 80 -4.71 -7.80 14.33
C GLY A 80 -5.74 -8.84 13.89
N LYS A 81 -6.66 -9.25 14.77
CA LYS A 81 -7.59 -10.36 14.53
C LYS A 81 -9.04 -9.90 14.50
N GLY A 82 -9.88 -10.70 13.85
CA GLY A 82 -11.34 -10.52 13.85
C GLY A 82 -11.78 -9.16 13.30
N ILE A 83 -11.04 -8.61 12.33
CA ILE A 83 -11.29 -7.27 11.78
C ILE A 83 -12.41 -7.33 10.75
N PRO A 84 -13.54 -6.64 10.93
CA PRO A 84 -14.56 -6.56 9.88
C PRO A 84 -13.97 -5.95 8.61
N LEU A 85 -14.25 -6.52 7.44
CA LEU A 85 -13.70 -6.01 6.18
C LEU A 85 -14.15 -4.56 5.88
N GLN A 86 -15.33 -4.18 6.34
CA GLN A 86 -15.83 -2.81 6.29
C GLN A 86 -15.04 -1.83 7.19
N GLU A 87 -14.44 -2.33 8.26
CA GLU A 87 -13.63 -1.52 9.16
C GLU A 87 -12.34 -1.08 8.47
N LEU A 88 -11.70 -1.98 7.69
CA LEU A 88 -10.54 -1.64 6.85
C LEU A 88 -10.86 -0.46 5.92
N THR A 89 -12.02 -0.48 5.26
CA THR A 89 -12.50 0.63 4.41
C THR A 89 -12.52 1.96 5.17
N ARG A 90 -13.05 1.94 6.40
CA ARG A 90 -13.24 3.14 7.23
C ARG A 90 -11.90 3.71 7.70
N VAL A 91 -11.05 2.87 8.32
CA VAL A 91 -9.82 3.34 8.95
C VAL A 91 -8.74 3.72 7.94
N VAL A 92 -8.61 2.98 6.83
CA VAL A 92 -7.66 3.31 5.75
C VAL A 92 -8.04 4.65 5.12
N ARG A 93 -9.34 4.89 4.92
CA ARG A 93 -9.82 6.16 4.39
C ARG A 93 -9.50 7.32 5.32
N ALA A 94 -9.84 7.20 6.60
CA ALA A 94 -9.64 8.28 7.57
C ALA A 94 -8.14 8.61 7.76
N THR A 95 -7.29 7.60 7.79
CA THR A 95 -5.85 7.74 8.07
C THR A 95 -5.06 8.20 6.85
N TYR A 96 -5.25 7.55 5.70
CA TYR A 96 -4.39 7.72 4.53
C TYR A 96 -5.03 8.58 3.44
N ASN A 97 -6.31 8.92 3.55
CA ASN A 97 -7.08 9.68 2.56
C ASN A 97 -7.04 9.08 1.15
N PHE A 98 -7.17 7.75 1.05
CA PHE A 98 -7.57 7.09 -0.20
C PHE A 98 -9.03 7.40 -0.54
N SER A 99 -9.40 7.32 -1.82
CA SER A 99 -10.78 7.58 -2.24
C SER A 99 -11.77 6.55 -1.68
N PRO A 100 -13.06 6.91 -1.53
CA PRO A 100 -14.08 5.96 -1.09
C PRO A 100 -14.14 4.71 -1.98
N SER A 101 -14.00 4.88 -3.31
CA SER A 101 -13.95 3.79 -4.29
C SER A 101 -12.76 2.88 -4.08
N PHE A 102 -11.57 3.43 -3.82
CA PHE A 102 -10.36 2.65 -3.53
C PHE A 102 -10.51 1.87 -2.23
N CYS A 103 -10.92 2.55 -1.16
CA CYS A 103 -11.11 1.95 0.15
C CYS A 103 -12.20 0.89 0.16
N TYR A 104 -13.18 0.94 -0.74
CA TYR A 104 -14.16 -0.12 -0.90
C TYR A 104 -13.62 -1.28 -1.75
N PHE A 105 -12.93 -0.98 -2.86
CA PHE A 105 -12.45 -1.99 -3.79
C PHE A 105 -11.43 -2.94 -3.17
N VAL A 106 -10.44 -2.43 -2.44
CA VAL A 106 -9.33 -3.27 -1.94
C VAL A 106 -9.82 -4.29 -0.91
N PRO A 107 -10.57 -3.93 0.15
CA PRO A 107 -11.12 -4.92 1.08
C PRO A 107 -12.15 -5.85 0.43
N LEU A 108 -12.92 -5.38 -0.57
CA LEU A 108 -13.79 -6.26 -1.36
C LEU A 108 -13.00 -7.29 -2.17
N PHE A 109 -11.84 -6.89 -2.72
CA PHE A 109 -10.92 -7.81 -3.37
C PHE A 109 -10.35 -8.82 -2.36
N CYS A 110 -9.93 -8.37 -1.17
CA CYS A 110 -9.51 -9.25 -0.08
C CYS A 110 -10.60 -10.27 0.29
N ALA A 111 -11.85 -9.82 0.41
CA ALA A 111 -12.98 -10.70 0.69
C ALA A 111 -13.08 -11.81 -0.38
N ARG A 112 -13.05 -11.42 -1.66
CA ARG A 112 -13.16 -12.34 -2.78
C ARG A 112 -12.01 -13.34 -2.85
N MET A 113 -10.77 -12.90 -2.66
CA MET A 113 -9.60 -13.80 -2.72
C MET A 113 -9.60 -14.81 -1.57
N LEU A 114 -10.16 -14.43 -0.42
CA LEU A 114 -10.28 -15.28 0.77
C LEU A 114 -11.58 -16.09 0.82
N GLY A 115 -12.47 -15.93 -0.18
CA GLY A 115 -13.78 -16.58 -0.18
C GLY A 115 -14.73 -16.12 0.93
N LYS A 116 -14.53 -14.88 1.43
CA LYS A 116 -15.31 -14.25 2.51
C LYS A 116 -16.37 -13.28 1.97
N ASP A 117 -17.42 -13.04 2.76
CA ASP A 117 -18.41 -11.99 2.51
C ASP A 117 -17.94 -10.64 3.09
N TYR A 118 -17.80 -9.63 2.23
CA TYR A 118 -17.35 -8.29 2.62
C TYR A 118 -18.19 -7.63 3.73
N ASN A 119 -19.49 -7.95 3.83
CA ASN A 119 -20.40 -7.31 4.78
C ASN A 119 -20.59 -8.07 6.08
N GLN A 120 -20.25 -9.37 6.12
CA GLN A 120 -20.53 -10.24 7.26
C GLN A 120 -19.28 -10.77 7.93
N ASP A 121 -18.21 -10.99 7.15
CA ASP A 121 -17.04 -11.69 7.64
C ASP A 121 -15.95 -10.75 8.16
N VAL A 122 -15.09 -11.36 8.96
CA VAL A 122 -13.89 -10.76 9.54
C VAL A 122 -12.62 -11.37 8.96
N VAL A 123 -11.52 -10.66 9.11
CA VAL A 123 -10.20 -11.08 8.66
C VAL A 123 -9.17 -10.86 9.76
N ASP A 124 -8.26 -11.82 9.93
CA ASP A 124 -7.00 -11.62 10.64
C ASP A 124 -5.98 -11.09 9.65
N LEU A 125 -5.14 -10.12 10.02
CA LEU A 125 -4.23 -9.45 9.08
C LEU A 125 -3.39 -10.45 8.27
N SER A 126 -2.85 -11.48 8.92
CA SER A 126 -2.05 -12.54 8.29
C SER A 126 -2.78 -13.31 7.18
N GLU A 127 -4.11 -13.35 7.17
CA GLU A 127 -4.86 -13.96 6.05
C GLU A 127 -4.66 -13.18 4.74
N LEU A 128 -4.32 -11.89 4.81
CA LEU A 128 -4.05 -11.06 3.63
C LEU A 128 -2.75 -11.46 2.91
N ASP A 129 -1.90 -12.26 3.55
CA ASP A 129 -0.67 -12.81 2.98
C ASP A 129 -0.90 -14.14 2.22
N LEU A 130 -2.13 -14.36 1.74
CA LEU A 130 -2.39 -15.41 0.76
C LEU A 130 -1.50 -15.17 -0.47
N HIS A 131 -0.49 -16.03 -0.62
CA HIS A 131 0.47 -15.96 -1.73
C HIS A 131 -0.25 -16.07 -3.08
N ASN A 132 0.17 -15.22 -4.02
CA ASN A 132 -0.50 -15.00 -5.30
C ASN A 132 -1.95 -14.49 -5.21
N GLY A 133 -2.42 -14.09 -4.02
CA GLY A 133 -3.60 -13.24 -3.84
C GLY A 133 -3.22 -11.78 -4.06
N ILE A 134 -3.00 -11.04 -2.97
CA ILE A 134 -2.36 -9.71 -3.00
C ILE A 134 -0.85 -9.84 -2.76
N GLU A 135 -0.44 -10.72 -1.83
CA GLU A 135 0.97 -11.01 -1.56
C GLU A 135 1.61 -11.63 -2.82
N HIS A 136 2.84 -11.18 -3.10
CA HIS A 136 3.57 -11.51 -4.30
C HIS A 136 5.09 -11.43 -4.09
N ASP A 137 5.82 -12.20 -4.91
CA ASP A 137 7.28 -12.17 -4.94
C ASP A 137 7.85 -10.82 -5.38
N ALA A 138 9.15 -10.62 -5.20
CA ALA A 138 9.87 -9.39 -5.53
C ALA A 138 9.29 -8.12 -4.86
N SER A 139 8.76 -8.28 -3.64
CA SER A 139 8.35 -7.19 -2.78
C SER A 139 9.54 -6.25 -2.47
N LEU A 140 9.23 -4.96 -2.26
CA LEU A 140 10.23 -3.94 -1.96
C LEU A 140 10.88 -4.13 -0.58
N THR A 141 10.10 -4.58 0.40
CA THR A 141 10.50 -4.57 1.81
C THR A 141 10.35 -5.91 2.49
N ARG A 142 9.92 -6.94 1.75
CA ARG A 142 9.75 -8.33 2.22
C ARG A 142 10.59 -9.26 1.35
N GLN A 143 11.03 -10.36 1.93
CA GLN A 143 11.57 -11.48 1.17
C GLN A 143 10.42 -12.30 0.60
N ASP A 144 10.64 -12.93 -0.55
CA ASP A 144 9.69 -13.86 -1.15
C ASP A 144 9.34 -15.00 -0.17
N LEU A 145 8.12 -15.53 -0.25
CA LEU A 145 7.63 -16.60 0.62
C LEU A 145 8.57 -17.81 0.65
N TYR A 146 9.20 -18.11 -0.49
CA TYR A 146 10.20 -19.18 -0.62
C TYR A 146 11.36 -19.05 0.38
N HIS A 147 11.77 -17.82 0.72
CA HIS A 147 12.88 -17.55 1.63
C HIS A 147 12.42 -17.26 3.07
N GLU A 148 11.26 -16.62 3.23
CA GLU A 148 10.69 -16.25 4.53
C GLU A 148 9.20 -16.60 4.58
N PRO A 149 8.78 -17.66 5.27
CA PRO A 149 7.37 -18.04 5.37
C PRO A 149 6.50 -16.99 6.08
N ASN A 150 7.06 -16.22 7.01
CA ASN A 150 6.34 -15.18 7.74
C ASN A 150 6.43 -13.83 7.01
N GLN A 151 5.47 -13.60 6.11
CA GLN A 151 5.38 -12.39 5.29
C GLN A 151 5.08 -11.09 6.05
N ALA A 152 4.76 -11.18 7.35
CA ALA A 152 4.71 -10.01 8.23
C ALA A 152 6.09 -9.40 8.51
N THR A 153 7.17 -10.17 8.35
CA THR A 153 8.52 -9.76 8.74
C THR A 153 9.12 -8.75 7.76
N PRO A 154 9.40 -7.49 8.18
CA PRO A 154 10.11 -6.54 7.32
C PRO A 154 11.57 -6.97 7.14
N HIS A 155 12.05 -6.97 5.90
CA HIS A 155 13.45 -7.24 5.60
C HIS A 155 14.26 -5.94 5.65
N LEU A 156 14.85 -5.65 6.82
CA LEU A 156 15.59 -4.40 7.07
C LEU A 156 16.67 -4.08 6.03
N PRO A 157 17.48 -5.03 5.54
CA PRO A 157 18.47 -4.72 4.50
C PRO A 157 17.87 -4.13 3.22
N TYR A 158 16.69 -4.58 2.78
CA TYR A 158 16.02 -3.98 1.61
C TYR A 158 15.50 -2.58 1.92
N ILE A 159 14.97 -2.37 3.12
CA ILE A 159 14.43 -1.06 3.54
C ILE A 159 15.57 -0.05 3.65
N GLU A 160 16.67 -0.40 4.30
CA GLU A 160 17.86 0.44 4.45
C GLU A 160 18.48 0.78 3.09
N GLU A 161 18.63 -0.20 2.20
CA GLU A 161 19.14 0.03 0.84
C GLU A 161 18.23 0.99 0.06
N LEU A 162 16.90 0.80 0.14
CA LEU A 162 15.93 1.68 -0.50
C LEU A 162 16.04 3.11 0.03
N LEU A 163 16.03 3.29 1.37
CA LEU A 163 16.06 4.61 2.01
C LEU A 163 17.41 5.33 1.88
N ALA A 164 18.49 4.60 1.57
CA ALA A 164 19.80 5.15 1.22
C ALA A 164 19.93 5.56 -0.25
N SER A 165 18.94 5.27 -1.10
CA SER A 165 18.98 5.52 -2.56
C SER A 165 18.23 6.75 -3.12
N PRO A 166 17.76 7.74 -2.33
CA PRO A 166 16.96 8.85 -2.87
C PRO A 166 17.78 9.74 -3.78
N SER A 167 17.22 10.10 -4.93
CA SER A 167 17.82 11.07 -5.87
C SER A 167 17.15 12.45 -5.83
N GLY A 168 16.00 12.57 -5.16
CA GLY A 168 15.26 13.81 -5.04
C GLY A 168 15.55 14.58 -3.75
N LYS A 169 15.15 15.86 -3.74
CA LYS A 169 15.14 16.71 -2.54
C LYS A 169 13.78 17.41 -2.41
N ALA A 170 13.25 17.44 -1.19
CA ALA A 170 12.10 18.25 -0.85
C ALA A 170 12.46 19.75 -0.80
N ALA A 171 11.45 20.62 -0.68
CA ALA A 171 11.63 22.07 -0.59
C ALA A 171 12.47 22.50 0.63
N ASP A 172 12.41 21.72 1.72
CA ASP A 172 13.21 21.90 2.94
C ASP A 172 14.63 21.28 2.84
N GLY A 173 15.00 20.74 1.67
CA GLY A 173 16.29 20.10 1.41
C GLY A 173 16.40 18.64 1.87
N SER A 174 15.39 18.10 2.56
CA SER A 174 15.38 16.69 2.99
C SER A 174 15.30 15.72 1.80
N ALA A 175 15.79 14.50 2.00
CA ALA A 175 15.86 13.48 0.96
C ALA A 175 14.46 12.98 0.55
N LEU A 176 14.28 12.82 -0.77
CA LEU A 176 13.02 12.44 -1.38
C LEU A 176 13.24 11.28 -2.35
N LEU A 177 12.55 10.16 -2.14
CA LEU A 177 12.43 9.10 -3.13
C LEU A 177 11.60 9.59 -4.32
N THR A 178 12.07 9.24 -5.51
CA THR A 178 11.43 9.55 -6.79
C THR A 178 10.87 8.28 -7.45
N ALA A 179 10.06 8.47 -8.48
CA ALA A 179 9.59 7.35 -9.31
C ALA A 179 10.75 6.60 -10.00
N ASP A 180 11.87 7.27 -10.27
CA ASP A 180 13.06 6.63 -10.82
C ASP A 180 13.77 5.76 -9.79
N ASP A 181 13.81 6.19 -8.52
CA ASP A 181 14.43 5.44 -7.43
C ASP A 181 13.66 4.15 -7.16
N LEU A 182 12.33 4.26 -7.00
CA LEU A 182 11.46 3.09 -6.81
C LEU A 182 11.51 2.15 -8.02
N ALA A 183 11.50 2.67 -9.24
CA ALA A 183 11.57 1.83 -10.43
C ALA A 183 12.90 1.05 -10.53
N ARG A 184 14.03 1.69 -10.17
CA ARG A 184 15.33 1.00 -10.10
C ARG A 184 15.33 -0.09 -9.04
N PHE A 185 14.83 0.21 -7.85
CA PHE A 185 14.80 -0.76 -6.76
C PHE A 185 13.84 -1.92 -7.06
N SER A 186 12.64 -1.66 -7.57
CA SER A 186 11.71 -2.70 -8.03
C SER A 186 12.32 -3.56 -9.14
N ALA A 187 13.06 -2.97 -10.08
CA ALA A 187 13.70 -3.74 -11.15
C ALA A 187 14.80 -4.65 -10.60
N LYS A 188 15.61 -4.16 -9.66
CA LYS A 188 16.60 -4.94 -8.91
C LYS A 188 15.93 -6.12 -8.20
N ARG A 189 14.89 -5.85 -7.39
CA ARG A 189 14.14 -6.90 -6.67
C ARG A 189 13.57 -7.97 -7.59
N ARG A 190 12.96 -7.58 -8.72
CA ARG A 190 12.42 -8.53 -9.72
C ARG A 190 13.50 -9.40 -10.36
N THR A 191 14.68 -8.84 -10.64
CA THR A 191 15.78 -9.59 -11.23
C THR A 191 16.41 -10.53 -10.21
N GLU A 192 16.66 -10.06 -8.98
CA GLU A 192 17.24 -10.87 -7.90
C GLU A 192 16.32 -12.02 -7.51
N ALA A 193 15.05 -11.73 -7.22
CA ALA A 193 14.04 -12.73 -6.89
C ALA A 193 13.93 -13.81 -7.97
N ALA A 194 13.82 -13.43 -9.24
CA ALA A 194 13.77 -14.39 -10.35
C ALA A 194 15.04 -15.27 -10.49
N SER A 195 16.17 -14.83 -9.93
CA SER A 195 17.43 -15.58 -9.96
C SER A 195 17.65 -16.46 -8.72
N SER A 196 17.08 -16.08 -7.57
CA SER A 196 17.30 -16.74 -6.28
C SER A 196 16.14 -17.60 -5.81
N ASN A 197 14.93 -17.37 -6.31
CA ASN A 197 13.72 -18.11 -5.96
C ASN A 197 13.33 -19.07 -7.12
N PRO A 198 13.49 -20.39 -6.96
CA PRO A 198 13.13 -21.37 -8.00
C PRO A 198 11.61 -21.49 -8.22
N GLU A 199 10.80 -20.98 -7.29
CA GLU A 199 9.34 -20.95 -7.36
C GLU A 199 8.81 -19.56 -7.76
N PHE A 200 9.70 -18.67 -8.20
CA PHE A 200 9.37 -17.27 -8.49
C PHE A 200 8.16 -17.11 -9.41
N SER A 201 7.19 -16.34 -8.93
CA SER A 201 5.95 -16.02 -9.62
C SER A 201 5.68 -14.52 -9.55
N LEU A 202 5.49 -13.90 -10.72
CA LEU A 202 5.13 -12.49 -10.79
C LEU A 202 4.38 -12.19 -12.09
N ASP A 203 3.07 -12.41 -12.05
CA ASP A 203 2.20 -12.20 -13.19
C ASP A 203 2.00 -10.69 -13.51
N PHE A 204 1.19 -10.39 -14.52
CA PHE A 204 0.93 -8.99 -14.88
C PHE A 204 0.16 -8.22 -13.80
N GLY A 205 -0.79 -8.87 -13.11
CA GLY A 205 -1.54 -8.30 -12.01
C GLY A 205 -0.65 -7.99 -10.82
N HIS A 206 0.20 -8.94 -10.41
CA HIS A 206 1.15 -8.74 -9.31
C HIS A 206 2.22 -7.70 -9.62
N LYS A 207 2.67 -7.56 -10.88
CA LYS A 207 3.53 -6.43 -11.27
C LYS A 207 2.86 -5.08 -11.02
N LEU A 208 1.59 -4.96 -11.40
CA LEU A 208 0.81 -3.74 -11.17
C LEU A 208 0.54 -3.51 -9.68
N PHE A 209 0.25 -4.55 -8.90
CA PHE A 209 0.11 -4.44 -7.44
C PHE A 209 1.42 -3.99 -6.78
N GLY A 210 2.56 -4.61 -7.10
CA GLY A 210 3.86 -4.20 -6.58
C GLY A 210 4.22 -2.75 -6.93
N SER A 211 3.95 -2.32 -8.16
CA SER A 211 4.11 -0.92 -8.57
C SER A 211 3.12 0.02 -7.89
N SER A 212 1.91 -0.45 -7.55
CA SER A 212 0.93 0.28 -6.74
C SER A 212 1.42 0.46 -5.31
N ASN A 213 1.88 -0.61 -4.66
CA ASN A 213 2.47 -0.59 -3.32
C ASN A 213 3.64 0.39 -3.24
N SER A 214 4.53 0.35 -4.24
CA SER A 214 5.64 1.31 -4.37
C SER A 214 5.12 2.74 -4.49
N SER A 215 4.09 2.96 -5.30
CA SER A 215 3.56 4.30 -5.56
C SER A 215 2.91 4.95 -4.35
N THR A 216 2.43 4.20 -3.34
CA THR A 216 1.91 4.78 -2.09
C THR A 216 3.00 5.54 -1.33
N MET A 217 4.25 5.08 -1.41
CA MET A 217 5.41 5.78 -0.85
C MET A 217 5.57 7.17 -1.48
N LEU A 218 5.32 7.32 -2.78
CA LEU A 218 5.42 8.61 -3.48
C LEU A 218 4.19 9.50 -3.30
N THR A 219 3.01 8.90 -3.18
CA THR A 219 1.75 9.65 -3.14
C THR A 219 1.33 9.97 -1.71
N ILE A 220 1.02 8.96 -0.91
CA ILE A 220 0.50 9.10 0.47
C ILE A 220 1.60 9.65 1.38
N MET A 221 2.81 9.09 1.30
CA MET A 221 3.95 9.50 2.11
C MET A 221 4.78 10.64 1.46
N GLY A 222 4.47 10.99 0.21
CA GLY A 222 5.15 12.06 -0.52
C GLY A 222 6.60 11.76 -0.92
N GLY A 223 7.08 10.53 -0.75
CA GLY A 223 8.47 10.11 -1.00
C GLY A 223 9.46 10.56 0.08
N ARG A 224 8.98 11.14 1.19
CA ARG A 224 9.84 11.68 2.24
C ARG A 224 10.51 10.55 3.01
N VAL A 225 11.83 10.43 2.90
CA VAL A 225 12.60 9.35 3.53
C VAL A 225 12.37 9.31 5.04
N LYS A 226 12.32 10.47 5.70
CA LYS A 226 12.04 10.58 7.14
C LYS A 226 10.69 10.00 7.54
N ASP A 227 9.66 10.21 6.73
CA ASP A 227 8.31 9.69 7.00
C ASP A 227 8.25 8.18 6.72
N LEU A 228 9.04 7.69 5.76
CA LEU A 228 9.09 6.29 5.35
C LEU A 228 9.90 5.41 6.30
N GLU A 229 10.92 5.94 6.96
CA GLU A 229 11.80 5.18 7.84
C GLU A 229 11.03 4.48 8.96
N SER A 230 10.32 5.22 9.82
CA SER A 230 9.53 4.61 10.89
C SER A 230 8.40 3.73 10.34
N PHE A 231 7.81 4.13 9.21
CA PHE A 231 6.68 3.42 8.61
C PHE A 231 7.08 2.06 8.04
N LEU A 232 8.29 1.91 7.52
CA LEU A 232 8.77 0.67 6.92
C LEU A 232 9.57 -0.20 7.91
N VAL A 233 10.33 0.41 8.82
CA VAL A 233 11.15 -0.31 9.81
C VAL A 233 10.33 -0.74 11.02
N GLU A 234 9.58 0.18 11.61
CA GLU A 234 8.84 -0.06 12.87
C GLU A 234 7.36 -0.34 12.63
N GLU A 235 6.89 -0.08 11.41
CA GLU A 235 5.47 -0.03 11.07
C GLU A 235 4.74 0.89 12.04
N ARG A 236 5.29 2.10 12.16
CA ARG A 236 4.81 3.17 13.05
C ARG A 236 4.50 4.41 12.24
N ILE A 237 3.32 4.98 12.47
CA ILE A 237 2.94 6.27 11.88
C ILE A 237 3.80 7.37 12.54
N PRO A 238 4.55 8.18 11.77
CA PRO A 238 5.38 9.22 12.37
C PRO A 238 4.56 10.26 13.12
N ASP A 239 5.11 10.81 14.20
CA ASP A 239 4.46 11.86 14.98
C ASP A 239 4.22 13.10 14.11
N GLY A 240 3.03 13.70 14.23
CA GLY A 240 2.67 14.86 13.41
C GLY A 240 2.42 14.54 11.94
N TRP A 241 2.53 13.28 11.52
CA TRP A 241 2.32 12.90 10.11
C TRP A 241 0.85 13.03 9.71
N GLU A 242 0.64 13.42 8.45
CA GLU A 242 -0.63 13.29 7.75
C GLU A 242 -0.36 12.95 6.28
N SER A 243 -1.35 12.35 5.62
CA SER A 243 -1.26 12.02 4.19
C SER A 243 -0.98 13.26 3.34
N ARG A 244 -0.10 13.12 2.35
CA ARG A 244 0.21 14.18 1.38
C ARG A 244 -0.87 14.35 0.32
N ILE A 245 -1.91 13.52 0.37
CA ILE A 245 -3.07 13.64 -0.50
C ILE A 245 -4.08 14.60 0.12
N LEU A 246 -4.15 15.80 -0.44
CA LEU A 246 -5.05 16.86 0.02
C LEU A 246 -6.39 16.89 -0.73
N SER A 247 -6.59 16.04 -1.74
CA SER A 247 -7.85 16.00 -2.48
C SER A 247 -9.02 15.68 -1.56
N ARG A 248 -10.15 16.38 -1.74
CA ARG A 248 -11.32 16.30 -0.83
C ARG A 248 -11.96 14.90 -0.77
N LYS A 249 -11.91 14.16 -1.88
CA LYS A 249 -12.34 12.75 -1.96
C LYS A 249 -11.14 11.80 -2.01
N GLY A 250 -9.98 12.23 -1.56
CA GLY A 250 -8.79 11.39 -1.44
C GLY A 250 -8.17 10.98 -2.78
N LEU A 251 -7.25 10.03 -2.70
CA LEU A 251 -6.50 9.49 -3.83
C LEU A 251 -7.36 8.51 -4.62
N THR A 252 -7.86 8.95 -5.77
CA THR A 252 -8.67 8.13 -6.68
C THR A 252 -7.81 7.17 -7.50
N PHE A 253 -8.40 6.09 -8.02
CA PHE A 253 -7.69 5.17 -8.93
C PHE A 253 -7.12 5.91 -10.13
N GLN A 254 -7.88 6.84 -10.72
CA GLN A 254 -7.38 7.62 -11.86
C GLN A 254 -6.12 8.43 -11.53
N ALA A 255 -6.10 9.11 -10.38
CA ALA A 255 -4.97 9.92 -9.98
C ALA A 255 -3.78 9.03 -9.57
N PHE A 256 -4.06 7.93 -8.87
CA PHE A 256 -3.05 6.99 -8.41
C PHE A 256 -2.36 6.27 -9.57
N ASN A 257 -3.14 5.77 -10.52
CA ASN A 257 -2.65 4.99 -11.67
C ASN A 257 -1.67 5.78 -12.54
N LYS A 258 -1.72 7.12 -12.56
CA LYS A 258 -0.69 7.93 -13.23
C LYS A 258 0.70 7.68 -12.65
N THR A 259 0.81 7.59 -11.32
CA THR A 259 2.07 7.27 -10.64
C THR A 259 2.41 5.79 -10.82
N VAL A 260 1.44 4.89 -10.65
CA VAL A 260 1.64 3.44 -10.80
C VAL A 260 2.19 3.08 -12.18
N PHE A 261 1.54 3.56 -13.26
CA PHE A 261 1.99 3.26 -14.61
C PHE A 261 3.35 3.89 -14.93
N LYS A 262 3.66 5.06 -14.36
CA LYS A 262 4.98 5.67 -14.50
C LYS A 262 6.06 4.82 -13.84
N VAL A 263 5.82 4.32 -12.63
CA VAL A 263 6.75 3.41 -11.93
C VAL A 263 6.88 2.10 -12.70
N GLU A 264 5.77 1.42 -13.02
CA GLU A 264 5.77 0.13 -13.71
C GLU A 264 6.48 0.20 -15.06
N TRP A 265 6.18 1.22 -15.88
CA TRP A 265 6.81 1.36 -17.19
C TRP A 265 8.34 1.50 -17.08
N LYS A 266 8.81 2.29 -16.10
CA LYS A 266 10.25 2.44 -15.83
C LYS A 266 10.86 1.14 -15.30
N THR A 267 10.20 0.49 -14.34
CA THR A 267 10.63 -0.81 -13.79
C THR A 267 10.78 -1.83 -14.91
N LYS A 268 9.76 -1.99 -15.77
CA LYS A 268 9.78 -2.91 -16.90
C LYS A 268 10.96 -2.63 -17.83
N LYS A 269 11.20 -1.37 -18.20
CA LYS A 269 12.33 -0.99 -19.07
C LYS A 269 13.67 -1.40 -18.47
N LEU A 270 13.84 -1.23 -17.16
CA LEU A 270 15.07 -1.58 -16.45
C LEU A 270 15.25 -3.09 -16.30
N THR A 271 14.19 -3.82 -15.95
CA THR A 271 14.20 -5.29 -15.88
C THR A 271 14.49 -5.90 -17.25
N ASP A 272 13.85 -5.42 -18.33
CA ASP A 272 14.10 -5.90 -19.69
C ASP A 272 15.54 -5.61 -20.14
N LYS A 273 16.12 -4.49 -19.71
CA LYS A 273 17.53 -4.17 -19.98
C LYS A 273 18.45 -5.14 -19.25
N ALA A 274 18.25 -5.35 -17.95
CA ALA A 274 19.07 -6.27 -17.15
C ALA A 274 19.05 -7.70 -17.73
N LYS A 275 17.90 -8.17 -18.21
CA LYS A 275 17.77 -9.49 -18.86
C LYS A 275 18.53 -9.63 -20.18
N LYS A 276 18.83 -8.53 -20.87
CA LYS A 276 19.61 -8.55 -22.12
C LYS A 276 21.12 -8.49 -21.88
N GLU A 277 21.52 -8.09 -20.68
CA GLU A 277 22.93 -7.95 -20.26
C GLU A 277 23.45 -9.21 -19.54
N GLN A 278 22.56 -10.16 -19.22
CA GLN A 278 22.85 -11.50 -18.72
C GLN A 278 22.92 -12.51 -19.88
#